data_AF-A0A946XY25-F1
#
_entry.id   AF-A0A946XY25-F1
#
_cell.length_a   1.000
_cell.length_b   1.000
_cell.length_c   1.000
_cell.angle_alpha   90.00
_cell.angle_beta   90.00
_cell.angle_gamma   90.00
#
_symmetry.space_group_name_H-M   'P 1'
#
loop_
_entity.id
_entity.type
_entity.pdbx_description
1 polymer ?
#
loop_
_entity_poly.entity_id
_entity_poly.type
_entity_poly.pdbx_seq_one_letter_code
_entity_poly.pdbx_strand_id
1 'polypeptide(L)'
;EMLQMMAEYLRPIEVNDDTLALEAIEEAGAGGHFFGVGHTMSRYETAFYQPMLTEQRNFESWAEAGSEDALARANQIWKKLLREYVAPPLDPAVDEELEAYVARRKAHGNPG
;
A
#
# COMPACT_ATOMS: atom_id res chain seq x y z
N GLU A 1 -2.63 -0.25 -5.67
CA GLU A 1 -1.84 0.78 -6.37
C GLU A 1 -2.51 2.14 -6.48
N MET A 2 -3.22 2.49 -7.56
CA MET A 2 -3.63 3.89 -7.80
C MET A 2 -4.44 4.51 -6.65
N LEU A 3 -5.36 3.76 -6.04
CA LEU A 3 -6.12 4.24 -4.88
C LEU A 3 -5.24 4.42 -3.63
N GLN A 4 -4.25 3.55 -3.40
CA GLN A 4 -3.29 3.71 -2.31
C GLN A 4 -2.41 4.95 -2.54
N MET A 5 -1.92 5.15 -3.77
CA MET A 5 -1.17 6.34 -4.15
C MET A 5 -2.01 7.61 -3.96
N MET A 6 -3.29 7.60 -4.34
CA MET A 6 -4.20 8.73 -4.11
C MET A 6 -4.42 8.99 -2.62
N ALA A 7 -4.61 7.93 -1.82
CA ALA A 7 -4.75 8.07 -0.36
C ALA A 7 -3.50 8.71 0.26
N GLU A 8 -2.30 8.27 -0.15
CA GLU A 8 -1.05 8.84 0.37
C GLU A 8 -0.78 10.27 -0.09
N TYR A 9 -1.19 10.61 -1.32
CA TYR A 9 -1.13 11.96 -1.82
C TYR A 9 -2.05 12.92 -1.06
N LEU A 10 -3.22 12.42 -0.62
CA LEU A 10 -4.21 13.21 0.12
C LEU A 10 -3.91 13.33 1.62
N ARG A 11 -2.84 12.70 2.13
CA ARG A 11 -2.43 12.89 3.51
C ARG A 11 -2.06 14.37 3.76
N PRO A 12 -2.49 14.95 4.88
CA PRO A 12 -2.09 16.30 5.24
C PRO A 12 -0.57 16.43 5.31
N ILE A 13 -0.05 17.55 4.83
CA ILE A 13 1.36 17.89 5.00
C ILE A 13 1.57 18.30 6.46
N GLU A 14 2.40 17.55 7.18
CA GLU A 14 2.81 17.89 8.53
C GLU A 14 3.92 18.95 8.49
N VAL A 15 3.77 20.02 9.26
CA VAL A 15 4.75 21.11 9.34
C VAL A 15 5.21 21.24 10.80
N ASN A 16 6.43 20.80 11.07
CA ASN A 16 7.10 20.86 12.37
C ASN A 16 8.63 20.88 12.16
N ASP A 17 9.42 20.95 13.23
CA ASP A 17 10.88 21.03 13.15
C ASP A 17 11.50 19.82 12.41
N ASP A 18 10.98 18.61 12.65
CA ASP A 18 11.41 17.39 11.96
C ASP A 18 11.11 17.47 10.46
N THR A 19 9.91 17.89 10.04
CA THR A 19 9.53 17.90 8.62
C THR A 19 10.11 19.09 7.86
N LEU A 20 10.54 20.14 8.56
CA LEU A 20 11.36 21.22 8.00
C LEU A 20 12.81 20.79 7.75
N ALA A 21 13.32 19.79 8.48
CA ALA A 21 14.60 19.12 8.27
C ALA A 21 15.82 20.07 8.21
N LEU A 22 15.79 21.17 8.97
CA LEU A 22 16.87 22.18 8.97
C LEU A 22 18.20 21.60 9.46
N GLU A 23 18.18 20.78 10.51
CA GLU A 23 19.37 20.08 11.03
C GLU A 23 19.98 19.14 9.98
N ALA A 24 19.14 18.47 9.18
CA ALA A 24 19.58 17.59 8.11
C ALA A 24 20.30 18.35 6.99
N ILE A 25 19.84 19.56 6.67
CA ILE A 25 20.47 20.46 5.68
C ILE A 25 21.84 20.92 6.18
N GLU A 26 21.94 21.26 7.47
CA GLU A 26 23.20 21.64 8.09
C GLU A 26 24.20 20.47 8.11
N GLU A 27 23.75 19.26 8.50
CA GLU A 27 24.58 18.05 8.56
C GLU A 27 25.09 17.63 7.18
N ALA A 28 24.24 17.68 6.14
CA ALA A 28 24.65 17.36 4.78
C ALA A 28 25.71 18.33 4.25
N GLY A 29 25.61 19.62 4.59
CA GLY A 29 26.53 20.66 4.16
C GLY A 29 26.51 20.92 2.64
N ALA A 30 27.27 21.92 2.21
CA ALA A 30 27.34 22.30 0.80
C ALA A 30 28.03 21.21 -0.04
N GLY A 31 27.32 20.68 -1.03
CA GLY A 31 27.84 19.63 -1.92
C GLY A 31 27.85 18.21 -1.32
N GLY A 32 27.30 18.02 -0.11
CA GLY A 32 27.13 16.69 0.48
C GLY A 32 25.86 15.98 -0.01
N HIS A 33 25.52 14.87 0.65
CA HIS A 33 24.36 14.04 0.33
C HIS A 33 23.56 13.68 1.57
N PHE A 34 22.26 13.44 1.42
CA PHE A 34 21.36 13.13 2.54
C PHE A 34 21.32 11.65 2.93
N PHE A 35 21.87 10.74 2.11
CA PHE A 35 21.77 9.29 2.35
C PHE A 35 22.33 8.82 3.70
N GLY A 36 23.34 9.49 4.24
CA GLY A 36 23.98 9.12 5.50
C GLY A 36 23.58 9.98 6.69
N VAL A 37 22.71 10.97 6.47
CA VAL A 37 22.32 11.95 7.50
C VAL A 37 21.39 11.28 8.51
N GLY A 38 21.57 11.56 9.80
CA GLY A 38 20.81 10.91 10.89
C GLY A 38 19.29 11.01 10.71
N HIS A 39 18.82 12.16 10.25
CA HIS A 39 17.41 12.40 9.91
C HIS A 39 16.88 11.44 8.83
N THR A 40 17.63 11.21 7.75
CA THR A 40 17.22 10.29 6.67
C THR A 40 17.25 8.84 7.13
N MET A 41 18.31 8.45 7.84
CA MET A 41 18.47 7.07 8.33
C MET A 41 17.36 6.67 9.29
N SER A 42 16.96 7.55 10.21
CA SER A 42 15.90 7.27 11.18
C SER A 42 14.50 7.13 10.57
N ARG A 43 14.29 7.63 9.35
CA ARG A 43 12.96 7.69 8.69
C ARG A 43 12.88 6.89 7.39
N TYR A 44 13.98 6.29 6.94
CA TYR A 44 14.08 5.63 5.64
C TYR A 44 12.97 4.58 5.41
N GLU A 45 12.62 3.81 6.43
CA GLU A 45 11.62 2.75 6.33
C GLU A 45 10.17 3.28 6.34
N THR A 46 9.92 4.47 6.90
CA THR A 46 8.56 4.95 7.21
C THR A 46 8.15 6.20 6.46
N ALA A 47 9.10 7.00 5.95
CA ALA A 47 8.81 8.27 5.30
C ALA A 47 8.33 8.15 3.85
N PHE A 48 8.58 7.01 3.20
CA PHE A 48 8.27 6.81 1.78
C PHE A 48 7.09 5.87 1.56
N TYR A 49 6.23 6.23 0.62
CA TYR A 49 5.19 5.33 0.12
C TYR A 49 5.84 4.15 -0.59
N GLN A 50 5.53 2.94 -0.14
CA GLN A 50 5.97 1.70 -0.78
C GLN A 50 4.88 1.20 -1.75
N PRO A 51 5.11 1.25 -3.07
CA PRO A 51 4.14 0.77 -4.04
C PRO A 51 3.98 -0.75 -3.94
N MET A 52 2.77 -1.24 -4.19
CA MET A 52 2.45 -2.66 -4.16
C MET A 52 2.81 -3.36 -5.50
N LEU A 53 2.72 -2.63 -6.61
CA LEU A 53 2.80 -3.15 -7.97
C LEU A 53 3.95 -2.55 -8.79
N THR A 54 4.25 -1.27 -8.56
CA THR A 54 5.26 -0.53 -9.32
C THR A 54 6.67 -1.03 -8.96
N GLU A 55 7.46 -1.27 -10.00
CA GLU A 55 8.84 -1.70 -9.88
C GLU A 55 9.77 -0.52 -10.21
N GLN A 56 10.79 -0.31 -9.39
CA GLN A 56 11.72 0.83 -9.51
C GLN A 56 13.19 0.41 -9.66
N ARG A 57 13.47 -0.89 -9.77
CA ARG A 57 14.79 -1.38 -10.20
C ARG A 57 15.21 -0.72 -11.52
N ASN A 58 16.52 -0.48 -11.66
CA ASN A 58 17.09 -0.10 -12.94
C ASN A 58 16.89 -1.25 -13.97
N PHE A 59 17.06 -0.92 -15.25
CA PHE A 59 16.81 -1.86 -16.35
C PHE A 59 17.63 -3.15 -16.24
N GLU A 60 18.91 -3.06 -15.90
CA GLU A 60 19.81 -4.21 -15.82
C GLU A 60 19.36 -5.18 -14.72
N SER A 61 19.10 -4.67 -13.52
CA SER A 61 18.61 -5.47 -12.38
C SER A 61 17.21 -6.04 -12.61
N TRP A 62 16.34 -5.31 -13.33
CA TRP A 62 15.03 -5.82 -13.73
C TRP A 62 15.17 -6.97 -14.74
N ALA A 63 16.07 -6.82 -15.72
CA ALA A 63 16.31 -7.82 -16.75
C ALA A 63 16.91 -9.11 -16.17
N GLU A 64 17.91 -8.99 -15.30
CA GLU A 64 18.53 -10.13 -14.59
C GLU A 64 17.52 -10.88 -13.72
N ALA A 65 16.54 -10.18 -13.16
CA ALA A 65 15.49 -10.77 -12.34
C ALA A 65 14.30 -11.35 -13.14
N GLY A 66 14.46 -11.50 -14.46
CA GLY A 66 13.48 -12.18 -15.32
C GLY A 66 12.52 -11.26 -16.06
N SER A 67 12.78 -9.94 -16.08
CA SER A 67 12.05 -8.97 -16.91
C SER A 67 10.53 -8.99 -16.72
N GLU A 68 10.07 -9.23 -15.48
CA GLU A 68 8.64 -9.38 -15.23
C GLU A 68 7.89 -8.06 -15.49
N ASP A 69 6.75 -8.12 -16.19
CA ASP A 69 5.92 -6.95 -16.45
C ASP A 69 4.90 -6.70 -15.32
N ALA A 70 4.18 -5.58 -15.41
CA ALA A 70 3.19 -5.21 -14.40
C ALA A 70 1.98 -6.17 -14.36
N LEU A 71 1.60 -6.80 -15.48
CA LEU A 71 0.46 -7.70 -15.52
C LEU A 71 0.77 -9.02 -14.82
N ALA A 72 1.96 -9.56 -15.05
CA ALA A 72 2.46 -10.75 -14.39
C ALA A 72 2.53 -10.53 -12.87
N ARG A 73 3.12 -9.40 -12.41
CA ARG A 73 3.13 -9.04 -10.99
C ARG A 73 1.73 -8.91 -10.40
N ALA A 74 0.85 -8.16 -11.06
CA ALA A 74 -0.54 -8.02 -10.62
C ALA A 74 -1.21 -9.39 -10.48
N ASN A 75 -0.95 -10.32 -11.40
CA ASN A 75 -1.48 -11.67 -11.37
C ASN A 75 -1.05 -12.46 -10.13
N GLN A 76 0.23 -12.36 -9.77
CA GLN A 76 0.76 -13.03 -8.59
C GLN A 76 0.17 -12.44 -7.31
N ILE A 77 0.06 -11.11 -7.24
CA ILE A 77 -0.44 -10.38 -6.08
C ILE A 77 -1.88 -10.77 -5.74
N TRP A 78 -2.82 -10.71 -6.69
CA TRP A 78 -4.23 -11.01 -6.36
C TRP A 78 -4.40 -12.47 -5.93
N LYS A 79 -3.67 -13.41 -6.55
CA LYS A 79 -3.69 -14.82 -6.17
C LYS A 79 -3.14 -15.02 -4.77
N LYS A 80 -2.07 -14.30 -4.40
CA LYS A 80 -1.51 -14.32 -3.05
C LYS A 80 -2.53 -13.81 -2.03
N LEU A 81 -3.14 -12.66 -2.28
CA LEU A 81 -4.16 -12.09 -1.41
C LEU A 81 -5.33 -13.03 -1.15
N LEU A 82 -5.84 -13.72 -2.18
CA LEU A 82 -6.91 -14.69 -1.99
C LEU A 82 -6.48 -15.93 -1.19
N ARG A 83 -5.24 -16.40 -1.37
CA ARG A 83 -4.72 -17.54 -0.59
C ARG A 83 -4.50 -17.20 0.87
N GLU A 84 -4.11 -15.96 1.16
CA GLU A 84 -3.80 -15.48 2.51
C GLU A 84 -5.00 -14.86 3.22
N TYR A 85 -6.12 -14.67 2.53
CA TYR A 85 -7.33 -14.08 3.09
C TYR A 85 -7.91 -14.95 4.21
N VAL A 86 -8.13 -14.32 5.35
CA VAL A 86 -8.90 -14.87 6.47
C VAL A 86 -10.11 -13.99 6.67
N ALA A 87 -11.30 -14.57 6.60
CA ALA A 87 -12.53 -13.83 6.84
C ALA A 87 -12.54 -13.25 8.26
N PRO A 88 -12.87 -11.96 8.45
CA PRO A 88 -13.03 -11.41 9.78
C PRO A 88 -14.18 -12.12 10.51
N PRO A 89 -14.10 -12.29 11.83
CA PRO A 89 -15.15 -12.94 12.59
C PRO A 89 -16.46 -12.18 12.45
N LEU A 90 -17.53 -12.93 12.17
CA LEU A 90 -18.90 -12.43 12.13
C LEU A 90 -19.71 -13.11 13.24
N ASP A 91 -20.55 -12.34 13.94
CA ASP A 91 -21.45 -12.91 14.93
C ASP A 91 -22.42 -13.90 14.25
N PRO A 92 -22.47 -15.17 14.68
CA PRO A 92 -23.36 -16.17 14.09
C PRO A 92 -24.82 -15.73 14.02
N ALA A 93 -25.32 -14.98 15.02
CA ALA A 93 -26.70 -14.51 15.02
C ALA A 93 -26.97 -13.50 13.89
N VAL A 94 -25.97 -12.67 13.57
CA VAL A 94 -26.04 -11.72 12.45
C VAL A 94 -25.94 -12.45 11.12
N ASP A 95 -25.07 -13.46 11.03
CA ASP A 95 -24.93 -14.28 9.81
C ASP A 95 -26.24 -15.00 9.47
N GLU A 96 -26.87 -15.65 10.46
CA GLU A 96 -28.16 -16.32 10.31
C GLU A 96 -29.28 -15.34 9.88
N GLU A 97 -29.31 -14.13 10.44
CA GLU A 97 -30.30 -13.12 10.05
C GLU A 97 -30.11 -12.67 8.60
N LEU A 98 -28.86 -12.48 8.16
CA LEU A 98 -28.52 -12.13 6.79
C LEU A 98 -28.93 -13.24 5.81
N GLU A 99 -28.62 -14.51 6.14
CA GLU A 99 -29.04 -15.66 5.34
C GLU A 99 -30.56 -15.73 5.20
N ALA A 100 -31.29 -15.57 6.31
CA ALA A 100 -32.75 -15.59 6.31
C ALA A 100 -33.34 -14.44 5.48
N TYR A 101 -32.76 -13.23 5.55
CA TYR A 101 -33.17 -12.10 4.73
C TYR A 101 -32.95 -12.35 3.24
N VAL A 102 -31.78 -12.88 2.86
CA VAL A 102 -31.46 -13.23 1.46
C VAL A 102 -32.40 -14.31 0.94
N ALA A 103 -32.67 -15.35 1.73
CA ALA A 103 -33.61 -16.42 1.37
C ALA A 103 -35.02 -15.87 1.13
N ARG A 104 -35.54 -15.01 2.03
CA ARG A 104 -36.83 -14.33 1.85
C ARG A 104 -36.87 -13.54 0.54
N ARG A 105 -35.85 -12.74 0.24
CA ARG A 105 -35.76 -11.93 -1.01
C ARG A 105 -35.74 -12.79 -2.27
N LYS A 106 -35.00 -13.90 -2.28
CA LYS A 106 -34.96 -14.84 -3.41
C LYS A 106 -36.32 -15.52 -3.63
N ALA A 107 -36.99 -15.93 -2.55
CA ALA A 107 -38.29 -16.61 -2.62
C ALA A 107 -39.43 -15.70 -3.10
N HIS A 108 -39.39 -14.41 -2.74
CA HIS A 108 -40.41 -13.45 -3.17
C HIS A 108 -40.23 -12.95 -4.62
N GLY A 109 -39.21 -13.46 -5.34
CA GLY A 109 -38.87 -13.05 -6.70
C GLY A 109 -38.45 -11.59 -6.72
N ASN A 110 -37.16 -11.31 -6.86
CA ASN A 110 -36.73 -9.92 -7.00
C ASN A 110 -37.40 -9.29 -8.24
N PRO A 111 -38.24 -8.24 -8.11
CA PRO A 111 -38.53 -7.36 -9.23
C PRO A 111 -37.32 -6.43 -9.33
N GLY A 112 -36.22 -6.96 -9.87
CA GLY A 112 -35.09 -6.18 -10.33
C GLY A 112 -35.36 -5.74 -11.76
#